data_AF-A0A345VAD0-F1
#
_entry.id   AF-A0A345VAD0-F1
#
_cell.length_a   1.000
_cell.length_b   1.000
_cell.length_c   1.000
_cell.angle_alpha   90.00
_cell.angle_beta   90.00
_cell.angle_gamma   90.00
#
_symmetry.space_group_name_H-M   'P 1'
#
loop_
_entity.id
_entity.type
_entity.pdbx_description
1 polymer ?
#
loop_
_entity_poly.entity_id
_entity_poly.type
_entity_poly.pdbx_seq_one_letter_code
_entity_poly.pdbx_strand_id
1 'polypeptide(L)'
;MTSKNIARALTATALFTSLALAGCSAPQAASAPSSAAAPAEASAATPSPSETSGPFGGFDSAAEACSTIREQATGATLLPMSAAQGKTAELEQAKADLAATADRAPDSLKADFAHLKDVAIAGITDQTVFSSGKLQAAMAPVTNWLATNCK
;
A
#
# COMPACT_ATOMS: atom_id res chain seq x y z
N MET A 1 -26.92 -18.09 51.23
CA MET A 1 -25.55 -17.84 50.71
C MET A 1 -25.57 -16.52 49.96
N THR A 2 -24.55 -15.71 50.22
CA THR A 2 -24.51 -14.25 50.14
C THR A 2 -24.33 -13.70 48.72
N SER A 3 -25.28 -12.87 48.26
CA SER A 3 -25.06 -11.92 47.16
C SER A 3 -24.11 -10.83 47.61
N LYS A 4 -23.08 -10.52 46.82
CA LYS A 4 -22.13 -9.44 47.12
C LYS A 4 -22.13 -8.41 45.98
N ASN A 5 -22.81 -7.30 46.24
CA ASN A 5 -22.69 -6.05 45.49
C ASN A 5 -21.30 -5.44 45.71
N ILE A 6 -20.64 -5.00 44.64
CA ILE A 6 -19.60 -3.95 44.73
C ILE A 6 -19.82 -3.00 43.55
N ALA A 7 -20.39 -1.84 43.87
CA ALA A 7 -20.30 -0.64 43.05
C ALA A 7 -18.94 0.03 43.29
N ARG A 8 -18.24 0.48 42.24
CA ARG A 8 -17.36 1.65 42.34
C ARG A 8 -17.09 2.27 40.97
N ALA A 9 -17.40 3.56 40.87
CA ALA A 9 -17.14 4.43 39.74
C ALA A 9 -15.65 4.76 39.61
N LEU A 10 -15.16 4.87 38.37
CA LEU A 10 -13.97 5.64 38.02
C LEU A 10 -14.23 6.38 36.71
N THR A 11 -14.39 7.69 36.86
CA THR A 11 -14.25 8.73 35.84
C THR A 11 -12.91 8.62 35.11
N ALA A 12 -12.92 8.67 33.78
CA ALA A 12 -11.75 8.96 32.97
C ALA A 12 -12.12 9.96 31.88
N THR A 13 -11.89 11.23 32.19
CA THR A 13 -11.86 12.36 31.26
C THR A 13 -10.64 12.19 30.37
N ALA A 14 -10.82 12.09 29.05
CA ALA A 14 -9.74 12.25 28.09
C ALA A 14 -10.22 13.17 26.97
N LEU A 15 -9.84 14.44 27.09
CA LEU A 15 -9.94 15.47 26.08
C LEU A 15 -9.02 15.09 24.91
N PHE A 16 -9.57 14.88 23.72
CA PHE A 16 -8.76 14.88 22.51
C PHE A 16 -8.68 16.29 21.95
N THR A 17 -7.47 16.82 22.05
CA THR A 17 -7.00 18.11 21.58
C THR A 17 -7.14 18.23 20.06
N SER A 18 -7.85 19.27 19.63
CA SER A 18 -7.84 19.78 18.27
C SER A 18 -6.43 20.27 17.91
N LEU A 19 -5.79 19.63 16.92
CA LEU A 19 -4.63 20.21 16.24
C LEU A 19 -5.11 21.41 15.42
N ALA A 20 -4.99 22.61 16.01
CA ALA A 20 -5.00 23.85 15.28
C ALA A 20 -3.67 23.95 14.50
N LEU A 21 -3.71 23.74 13.18
CA LEU A 21 -2.62 24.16 12.30
C LEU A 21 -2.63 25.70 12.28
N ALA A 22 -1.69 26.28 13.03
CA ALA A 22 -1.31 27.68 12.91
C ALA A 22 -0.70 27.93 11.51
N GLY A 23 -1.56 28.26 10.55
CA GLY A 23 -1.16 28.89 9.30
C GLY A 23 -0.85 30.37 9.57
N CYS A 24 0.43 30.67 9.73
CA CYS A 24 0.95 32.01 9.94
C CYS A 24 1.15 32.72 8.58
N SER A 25 0.77 34.01 8.56
CA SER A 25 1.26 35.08 7.68
C SER A 25 0.69 35.21 6.26
N ALA A 26 -0.20 36.20 6.12
CA ALA A 26 -0.53 36.87 4.87
C ALA A 26 0.63 37.74 4.35
N PRO A 27 0.71 37.92 3.02
CA PRO A 27 1.13 39.20 2.45
C PRO A 27 0.03 39.86 1.60
N GLN A 28 0.15 41.19 1.53
CA GLN A 28 -0.74 42.19 0.96
C GLN A 28 -0.89 42.13 -0.57
N ALA A 29 -1.93 42.85 -1.02
CA ALA A 29 -2.49 42.88 -2.36
C ALA A 29 -1.61 43.48 -3.48
N ALA A 30 -1.93 43.03 -4.69
CA ALA A 30 -1.91 43.71 -5.99
C ALA A 30 -0.56 44.19 -6.57
N SER A 31 -0.20 43.61 -7.73
CA SER A 31 -0.01 44.33 -9.01
C SER A 31 0.27 43.32 -10.14
N ALA A 32 -0.48 43.40 -11.24
CA ALA A 32 -0.06 42.88 -12.56
C ALA A 32 0.74 43.99 -13.27
N PRO A 33 1.70 43.69 -14.17
CA PRO A 33 1.34 43.33 -15.55
C PRO A 33 2.24 42.30 -16.27
N SER A 34 1.66 41.74 -17.35
CA SER A 34 2.23 41.09 -18.54
C SER A 34 3.72 40.74 -18.62
N SER A 35 3.99 39.47 -18.96
CA SER A 35 4.85 39.12 -20.10
C SER A 35 4.50 37.72 -20.62
N ALA A 36 4.30 37.63 -21.93
CA ALA A 36 4.08 36.39 -22.66
C ALA A 36 5.35 35.53 -22.64
N ALA A 37 5.20 34.24 -22.34
CA ALA A 37 6.17 33.21 -22.69
C ALA A 37 5.40 31.93 -23.08
N ALA A 38 5.81 31.34 -24.19
CA ALA A 38 5.20 30.25 -24.94
C ALA A 38 4.83 29.01 -24.09
N PRO A 39 3.89 28.16 -24.55
CA PRO A 39 3.61 26.90 -23.88
C PRO A 39 4.86 26.03 -23.97
N ALA A 40 5.46 25.71 -22.83
CA ALA A 40 6.41 24.60 -22.76
C ALA A 40 5.61 23.33 -23.03
N GLU A 41 5.89 22.69 -24.17
CA GLU A 41 5.40 21.37 -24.50
C GLU A 41 5.70 20.43 -23.32
N ALA A 42 4.64 19.89 -22.72
CA ALA A 42 4.74 18.76 -21.83
C ALA A 42 5.38 17.62 -22.66
N SER A 43 6.68 17.42 -22.47
CA SER A 43 7.36 16.24 -22.97
C SER A 43 6.72 15.04 -22.28
N ALA A 44 5.81 14.39 -22.98
CA ALA A 44 5.39 13.04 -22.68
C ALA A 44 6.66 12.19 -22.70
N ALA A 45 7.15 11.85 -21.51
CA ALA A 45 8.27 10.93 -21.37
C ALA A 45 7.80 9.57 -21.88
N THR A 46 8.13 9.30 -23.14
CA THR A 46 8.01 7.97 -23.74
C THR A 46 8.81 6.99 -22.88
N PRO A 47 8.21 5.92 -22.34
CA PRO A 47 8.97 4.96 -21.55
C PRO A 47 10.02 4.32 -22.46
N SER A 48 11.30 4.58 -22.18
CA SER A 48 12.40 3.92 -22.88
C SER A 48 12.47 2.46 -22.46
N PRO A 49 12.60 1.51 -23.40
CA PRO A 49 12.72 0.12 -23.07
C PRO A 49 14.17 -0.16 -22.71
N SER A 50 14.51 -0.07 -21.42
CA SER A 50 15.61 -0.75 -20.70
C SER A 50 15.96 0.06 -19.45
N GLU A 51 14.99 0.29 -18.58
CA GLU A 51 15.31 0.63 -17.19
C GLU A 51 15.93 -0.63 -16.60
N THR A 52 17.26 -0.69 -16.54
CA THR A 52 17.94 -1.62 -15.62
C THR A 52 17.36 -1.27 -14.25
N SER A 53 16.46 -2.13 -13.78
CA SER A 53 15.85 -1.96 -12.48
C SER A 53 16.99 -1.93 -11.47
N GLY A 54 17.09 -0.84 -10.71
CA GLY A 54 18.11 -0.71 -9.67
C GLY A 54 17.94 -1.82 -8.62
N PRO A 55 18.77 -1.84 -7.55
CA PRO A 55 18.65 -2.84 -6.49
C PRO A 55 17.26 -2.88 -5.82
N PHE A 56 16.45 -1.83 -6.03
CA PHE A 56 15.09 -1.69 -5.52
C PHE A 56 14.02 -1.89 -6.59
N GLY A 57 14.34 -2.46 -7.76
CA GLY A 57 13.33 -2.66 -8.80
C GLY A 57 13.01 -1.36 -9.55
N GLY A 58 11.73 -1.15 -9.84
CA GLY A 58 11.19 0.08 -10.42
C GLY A 58 10.73 1.11 -9.38
N PHE A 59 11.28 1.09 -8.17
CA PHE A 59 11.00 2.03 -7.07
C PHE A 59 12.12 3.06 -6.93
N ASP A 60 11.78 4.30 -6.56
CA ASP A 60 12.73 5.42 -6.46
C ASP A 60 13.66 5.28 -5.25
N SER A 61 13.25 4.51 -4.24
CA SER A 61 14.05 4.29 -3.03
C SER A 61 13.78 2.93 -2.36
N ALA A 62 14.72 2.51 -1.52
CA ALA A 62 14.54 1.34 -0.65
C ALA A 62 13.31 1.47 0.26
N ALA A 63 13.08 2.67 0.81
CA ALA A 63 11.96 2.93 1.69
C ALA A 63 10.61 2.76 0.97
N GLU A 64 10.50 3.28 -0.26
CA GLU A 64 9.32 3.10 -1.12
C GLU A 64 9.12 1.63 -1.49
N ALA A 65 10.17 0.94 -1.96
CA ALA A 65 10.07 -0.48 -2.27
C ALA A 65 9.57 -1.29 -1.07
N CYS A 66 10.18 -1.08 0.10
CA CYS A 66 9.84 -1.78 1.32
C CYS A 66 8.42 -1.50 1.81
N SER A 67 7.95 -0.24 1.75
CA SER A 67 6.60 0.09 2.16
C SER A 67 5.57 -0.48 1.19
N THR A 68 5.74 -0.27 -0.12
CA THR A 68 4.80 -0.73 -1.14
C THR A 68 4.72 -2.25 -1.18
N ILE A 69 5.86 -2.96 -1.20
CA ILE A 69 5.86 -4.42 -1.20
C ILE A 69 5.18 -4.97 0.05
N ARG A 70 5.44 -4.39 1.24
CA ARG A 70 4.80 -4.81 2.49
C ARG A 70 3.29 -4.58 2.46
N GLU A 71 2.87 -3.39 2.03
CA GLU A 71 1.45 -3.02 1.94
C GLU A 71 0.71 -3.96 1.00
N GLN A 72 1.25 -4.18 -0.20
CA GLN A 72 0.61 -4.98 -1.23
C GLN A 72 0.63 -6.46 -0.90
N ALA A 73 1.72 -6.98 -0.33
CA ALA A 73 1.76 -8.34 0.20
C ALA A 73 0.70 -8.54 1.31
N THR A 74 0.57 -7.60 2.24
CA THR A 74 -0.45 -7.67 3.29
C THR A 74 -1.86 -7.58 2.68
N GLY A 75 -2.07 -6.65 1.75
CA GLY A 75 -3.33 -6.45 1.04
C GLY A 75 -3.79 -7.68 0.26
N ALA A 76 -2.85 -8.42 -0.35
CA ALA A 76 -3.12 -9.68 -1.04
C ALA A 76 -3.83 -10.71 -0.14
N THR A 77 -3.56 -10.69 1.18
CA THR A 77 -4.22 -11.59 2.14
C THR A 77 -5.67 -11.22 2.43
N LEU A 78 -6.07 -9.99 2.13
CA LEU A 78 -7.40 -9.46 2.39
C LEU A 78 -8.33 -9.57 1.17
N LEU A 79 -7.79 -9.87 -0.02
CA LEU A 79 -8.57 -10.06 -1.26
C LEU A 79 -9.78 -10.99 -1.13
N PRO A 80 -9.69 -12.20 -0.54
CA PRO A 80 -10.87 -13.05 -0.38
C PRO A 80 -11.96 -12.41 0.47
N MET A 81 -11.55 -11.63 1.48
CA MET A 81 -12.49 -10.95 2.36
C MET A 81 -13.18 -9.80 1.61
N SER A 82 -12.44 -9.03 0.80
CA SER A 82 -13.00 -8.01 -0.09
C SER A 82 -13.96 -8.60 -1.11
N ALA A 83 -13.62 -9.76 -1.69
CA ALA A 83 -14.46 -10.50 -2.62
C ALA A 83 -15.75 -10.99 -1.94
N ALA A 84 -15.66 -11.55 -0.73
CA ALA A 84 -16.81 -12.00 0.04
C ALA A 84 -17.75 -10.84 0.46
N GLN A 85 -17.21 -9.62 0.61
CA GLN A 85 -17.99 -8.41 0.90
C GLN A 85 -18.64 -7.77 -0.35
N GLY A 86 -18.42 -8.31 -1.55
CA GLY A 86 -18.98 -7.76 -2.78
C GLY A 86 -18.38 -6.42 -3.23
N LYS A 87 -17.21 -6.04 -2.69
CA LYS A 87 -16.49 -4.79 -3.00
C LYS A 87 -15.74 -4.90 -4.32
N THR A 88 -16.48 -4.95 -5.41
CA THR A 88 -15.94 -5.27 -6.74
C THR A 88 -14.96 -4.23 -7.25
N ALA A 89 -15.23 -2.93 -7.08
CA ALA A 89 -14.33 -1.87 -7.52
C ALA A 89 -13.00 -1.87 -6.76
N GLU A 90 -13.05 -1.98 -5.44
CA GLU A 90 -11.86 -2.05 -4.58
C GLU A 90 -11.08 -3.34 -4.80
N LEU A 91 -11.77 -4.44 -5.11
CA LEU A 91 -11.13 -5.71 -5.45
C LEU A 91 -10.35 -5.61 -6.75
N GLU A 92 -10.94 -5.04 -7.81
CA GLU A 92 -10.24 -4.86 -9.08
C GLU A 92 -9.06 -3.89 -8.95
N GLN A 93 -9.20 -2.82 -8.16
CA GLN A 93 -8.09 -1.93 -7.85
C GLN A 93 -6.97 -2.66 -7.11
N ALA A 94 -7.30 -3.43 -6.07
CA ALA A 94 -6.30 -4.18 -5.32
C ALA A 94 -5.58 -5.24 -6.17
N LYS A 95 -6.26 -5.88 -7.13
CA LYS A 95 -5.62 -6.76 -8.11
C LYS A 95 -4.66 -6.00 -9.01
N ALA A 96 -5.06 -4.83 -9.50
CA ALA A 96 -4.25 -4.00 -10.37
C ALA A 96 -2.99 -3.50 -9.65
N ASP A 97 -3.13 -3.01 -8.42
CA ASP A 97 -2.01 -2.54 -7.59
C ASP A 97 -1.03 -3.67 -7.26
N LEU A 98 -1.55 -4.87 -6.96
CA LEU A 98 -0.74 -6.06 -6.73
C LEU A 98 0.02 -6.48 -7.99
N ALA A 99 -0.61 -6.40 -9.17
CA ALA A 99 0.05 -6.68 -10.45
C ALA A 99 1.14 -5.65 -10.78
N ALA A 100 0.84 -4.36 -10.65
CA ALA A 100 1.80 -3.28 -10.87
C ALA A 100 3.02 -3.41 -9.93
N THR A 101 2.80 -3.82 -8.68
CA THR A 101 3.86 -4.06 -7.72
C THR A 101 4.72 -5.26 -8.11
N ALA A 102 4.12 -6.34 -8.63
CA ALA A 102 4.85 -7.49 -9.13
C ALA A 102 5.80 -7.12 -10.29
N ASP A 103 5.35 -6.25 -11.19
CA ASP A 103 6.17 -5.79 -12.32
C ASP A 103 7.34 -4.90 -11.88
N ARG A 104 7.10 -4.04 -10.88
CA ARG A 104 8.11 -3.14 -10.30
C ARG A 104 9.02 -3.81 -9.26
N ALA A 105 8.71 -5.02 -8.82
CA ALA A 105 9.47 -5.69 -7.77
C ALA A 105 10.96 -5.83 -8.15
N PRO A 106 11.88 -5.71 -7.17
CA PRO A 106 13.30 -5.99 -7.39
C PRO A 106 13.51 -7.39 -7.97
N ASP A 107 14.51 -7.57 -8.82
CA ASP A 107 14.74 -8.85 -9.51
C ASP A 107 14.94 -10.03 -8.54
N SER A 108 15.51 -9.77 -7.35
CA SER A 108 15.66 -10.77 -6.29
C SER A 108 14.35 -11.23 -5.64
N LEU A 109 13.25 -10.51 -5.86
CA LEU A 109 11.92 -10.79 -5.30
C LEU A 109 10.86 -11.04 -6.39
N LYS A 110 11.10 -10.58 -7.62
CA LYS A 110 10.10 -10.51 -8.71
C LYS A 110 9.35 -11.83 -8.93
N ALA A 111 10.05 -12.96 -8.96
CA ALA A 111 9.43 -14.27 -9.15
C ALA A 111 8.51 -14.65 -7.97
N ASP A 112 8.98 -14.45 -6.74
CA ASP A 112 8.22 -14.80 -5.54
C ASP A 112 6.99 -13.90 -5.36
N PHE A 113 7.12 -12.61 -5.66
CA PHE A 113 5.99 -11.68 -5.59
C PHE A 113 4.97 -11.93 -6.71
N ALA A 114 5.43 -12.27 -7.92
CA ALA A 114 4.54 -12.71 -9.00
C ALA A 114 3.76 -13.98 -8.61
N HIS A 115 4.42 -14.94 -7.96
CA HIS A 115 3.76 -16.13 -7.43
C HIS A 115 2.72 -15.79 -6.37
N LEU A 116 3.05 -14.91 -5.41
CA LEU A 116 2.09 -14.42 -4.41
C LEU A 116 0.87 -13.78 -5.06
N LYS A 117 1.08 -12.89 -6.05
CA LYS A 117 0.00 -12.27 -6.82
C LYS A 117 -0.92 -13.31 -7.44
N ASP A 118 -0.35 -14.28 -8.16
CA ASP A 118 -1.14 -15.30 -8.86
C ASP A 118 -1.95 -16.16 -7.88
N VAL A 119 -1.34 -16.58 -6.77
CA VAL A 119 -2.01 -17.34 -5.71
C VAL A 119 -3.12 -16.52 -5.05
N ALA A 120 -2.87 -15.25 -4.73
CA ALA A 120 -3.85 -14.39 -4.09
C ALA A 120 -5.06 -14.12 -5.00
N ILE A 121 -4.82 -13.91 -6.31
CA ILE A 121 -5.89 -13.73 -7.30
C ILE A 121 -6.67 -15.03 -7.50
N ALA A 122 -6.00 -16.18 -7.63
CA ALA A 122 -6.66 -17.48 -7.77
C ALA A 122 -7.57 -17.77 -6.56
N GLY A 123 -7.15 -17.36 -5.37
CA GLY A 123 -7.91 -17.54 -4.15
C GLY A 123 -9.27 -16.85 -4.14
N ILE A 124 -9.43 -15.74 -4.88
CA ILE A 124 -10.71 -15.02 -4.97
C ILE A 124 -11.84 -15.94 -5.43
N THR A 125 -11.54 -16.83 -6.38
CA THR A 125 -12.49 -17.80 -6.92
C THR A 125 -12.33 -19.19 -6.32
N ASP A 126 -11.12 -19.55 -5.89
CA ASP A 126 -10.80 -20.84 -5.28
C ASP A 126 -10.46 -20.67 -3.79
N GLN A 127 -11.49 -20.78 -2.95
CA GLN A 127 -11.34 -20.68 -1.49
C GLN A 127 -10.40 -21.75 -0.91
N THR A 128 -10.10 -22.84 -1.64
CA THR A 128 -9.16 -23.86 -1.17
C THR A 128 -7.73 -23.33 -1.11
N VAL A 129 -7.40 -22.28 -1.86
CA VAL A 129 -6.09 -21.62 -1.82
C VAL A 129 -5.78 -21.06 -0.43
N PHE A 130 -6.79 -20.51 0.26
CA PHE A 130 -6.62 -19.98 1.62
C PHE A 130 -6.61 -21.09 2.67
N SER A 131 -7.53 -22.06 2.57
CA SER A 131 -7.63 -23.13 3.57
C SER A 131 -6.50 -24.17 3.49
N SER A 132 -5.86 -24.32 2.33
CA SER A 132 -4.72 -25.24 2.13
C SER A 132 -3.37 -24.67 2.54
N GLY A 133 -3.31 -23.40 2.96
CA GLY A 133 -2.05 -22.74 3.29
C GLY A 133 -1.20 -22.32 2.08
N LYS A 134 -1.69 -22.47 0.84
CA LYS A 134 -0.98 -22.04 -0.37
C LYS A 134 -0.63 -20.56 -0.35
N LEU A 135 -1.55 -19.70 0.10
CA LEU A 135 -1.26 -18.27 0.23
C LEU A 135 -0.13 -18.02 1.25
N GLN A 136 -0.16 -18.68 2.39
CA GLN A 136 0.88 -18.54 3.41
C GLN A 136 2.23 -19.01 2.88
N ALA A 137 2.27 -20.10 2.12
CA ALA A 137 3.48 -20.59 1.47
C ALA A 137 4.02 -19.58 0.45
N ALA A 138 3.16 -18.97 -0.37
CA ALA A 138 3.55 -17.93 -1.32
C ALA A 138 4.01 -16.63 -0.63
N MET A 139 3.50 -16.33 0.57
CA MET A 139 3.89 -15.17 1.37
C MET A 139 5.26 -15.31 2.03
N ALA A 140 5.68 -16.54 2.33
CA ALA A 140 6.90 -16.83 3.07
C ALA A 140 8.17 -16.22 2.43
N PRO A 141 8.46 -16.41 1.11
CA PRO A 141 9.64 -15.81 0.50
C PRO A 141 9.59 -14.28 0.50
N VAL A 142 8.41 -13.69 0.28
CA VAL A 142 8.21 -12.23 0.35
C VAL A 142 8.51 -11.70 1.76
N THR A 143 8.02 -12.38 2.79
CA THR A 143 8.27 -12.03 4.19
C THR A 143 9.75 -12.13 4.53
N ASN A 144 10.42 -13.19 4.08
CA ASN A 144 11.85 -13.36 4.28
C ASN A 144 12.68 -12.26 3.59
N TRP A 145 12.30 -11.91 2.37
CA TRP A 145 12.94 -10.81 1.64
C TRP A 145 12.75 -9.48 2.37
N LEU A 146 11.53 -9.17 2.82
CA LEU A 146 11.24 -7.96 3.59
C LEU A 146 12.07 -7.92 4.89
N ALA A 147 12.14 -9.02 5.65
CA ALA A 147 12.92 -9.08 6.87
C ALA A 147 14.43 -8.88 6.63
N THR A 148 14.93 -9.31 5.48
CA THR A 148 16.35 -9.20 5.12
C THR A 148 16.70 -7.79 4.65
N ASN A 149 15.83 -7.16 3.85
CA ASN A 149 16.13 -5.95 3.10
C ASN A 149 15.51 -4.67 3.68
N CYS A 150 14.45 -4.79 4.48
CA CYS A 150 13.66 -3.66 4.99
C CYS A 150 13.80 -3.52 6.50
N LYS A 151 14.77 -2.70 6.93
CA LYS A 151 15.07 -2.40 8.34
C LYS A 151 14.49 -1.08 8.79
#